data_AF-A0A180FJZ1-F1
#
_entry.id   AF-A0A180FJZ1-F1
#
_cell.length_a   1.000
_cell.length_b   1.000
_cell.length_c   1.000
_cell.angle_alpha   90.00
_cell.angle_beta   90.00
_cell.angle_gamma   90.00
#
_symmetry.space_group_name_H-M   'P 1'
#
loop_
_entity.id
_entity.type
_entity.pdbx_description
1 polymer ?
#
loop_
_entity_poly.entity_id
_entity_poly.type
_entity_poly.pdbx_seq_one_letter_code
_entity_poly.pdbx_strand_id
1 'polypeptide(L)'
;MTPVIFYYNPNIYPQAEYERRKAECTRYAHFLGLTIVDGDYNHPAWADEMKGLEWEPERGRRCLRCFTLRLAETARFTRENGYKVFATTLASSRWKSLPQINEAGQAAALQYPDISFRAQNWRKGGLSERRRELIALHNFYNQTYCGCEYSQTTQNRLEQECGRIKNT
;
A
#
# COMPACT_ATOMS: atom_id res chain seq x y z
N MET A 1 -16.21 -16.31 2.07
CA MET A 1 -16.15 -14.92 1.60
C MET A 1 -14.90 -14.78 0.73
N THR A 2 -15.05 -14.32 -0.51
CA THR A 2 -13.94 -14.13 -1.45
C THR A 2 -13.61 -12.64 -1.54
N PRO A 3 -12.38 -12.20 -1.19
CA PRO A 3 -12.03 -10.78 -1.24
C PRO A 3 -11.75 -10.32 -2.67
N VAL A 4 -11.96 -9.03 -2.93
CA VAL A 4 -11.43 -8.32 -4.10
C VAL A 4 -10.25 -7.47 -3.64
N ILE A 5 -9.16 -7.52 -4.40
CA ILE A 5 -7.96 -6.71 -4.12
C ILE A 5 -8.09 -5.41 -4.90
N PHE A 6 -8.10 -4.29 -4.19
CA PHE A 6 -7.95 -2.97 -4.80
C PHE A 6 -6.50 -2.51 -4.62
N TYR A 7 -5.75 -2.44 -5.72
CA TYR A 7 -4.35 -2.04 -5.71
C TYR A 7 -4.22 -0.53 -5.91
N TYR A 8 -4.23 0.23 -4.81
CA TYR A 8 -4.06 1.69 -4.85
C TYR A 8 -2.87 2.13 -4.00
N ASN A 9 -1.78 2.45 -4.70
CA ASN A 9 -0.49 2.81 -4.10
C ASN A 9 0.22 3.95 -4.86
N PRO A 10 -0.43 5.13 -5.02
CA PRO A 10 0.14 6.25 -5.78
C PRO A 10 1.43 6.81 -5.14
N ASN A 11 1.66 6.49 -3.87
CA ASN A 11 2.85 6.85 -3.14
C ASN A 11 4.10 6.07 -3.56
N ILE A 12 3.99 4.99 -4.35
CA ILE A 12 5.17 4.20 -4.71
C ILE A 12 5.97 4.97 -5.76
N TYR A 13 7.25 5.15 -5.48
CA TYR A 13 8.21 5.83 -6.34
C TYR A 13 9.53 5.05 -6.34
N PRO A 14 10.21 4.93 -7.49
CA PRO A 14 9.81 5.41 -8.82
C PRO A 14 8.73 4.52 -9.45
N GLN A 15 8.21 4.91 -10.62
CA GLN A 15 7.19 4.16 -11.36
C GLN A 15 7.57 2.68 -11.57
N ALA A 16 8.84 2.38 -11.86
CA ALA A 16 9.32 1.01 -12.02
C ALA A 16 9.11 0.14 -10.77
N GLU A 17 9.18 0.72 -9.57
CA GLU A 17 8.87 0.01 -8.33
C GLU A 17 7.36 -0.24 -8.20
N TYR A 18 6.53 0.73 -8.59
CA TYR A 18 5.08 0.57 -8.60
C TYR A 18 4.67 -0.58 -9.53
N GLU A 19 5.21 -0.59 -10.75
CA GLU A 19 4.95 -1.64 -11.75
C GLU A 19 5.39 -3.01 -11.24
N ARG A 20 6.59 -3.10 -10.64
CA ARG A 20 7.11 -4.34 -10.06
C ARG A 20 6.20 -4.87 -8.94
N ARG A 21 5.84 -4.01 -7.97
CA ARG A 21 4.98 -4.42 -6.84
C ARG A 21 3.56 -4.77 -7.32
N LYS A 22 3.03 -4.05 -8.32
CA LYS A 22 1.73 -4.35 -8.93
C LYS A 22 1.75 -5.68 -9.66
N ALA A 23 2.75 -5.92 -10.51
CA ALA A 23 2.89 -7.17 -11.25
C ALA A 23 2.96 -8.37 -10.31
N GLU A 24 3.71 -8.24 -9.21
CA GLU A 24 3.84 -9.32 -8.23
C GLU A 24 2.51 -9.60 -7.49
N CYS A 25 1.80 -8.54 -7.07
CA CYS A 25 0.49 -8.68 -6.44
C CYS A 25 -0.54 -9.28 -7.40
N THR A 26 -0.52 -8.85 -8.65
CA THR A 26 -1.41 -9.31 -9.72
C THR A 26 -1.18 -10.79 -10.02
N ARG A 27 0.07 -11.18 -10.25
CA ARG A 27 0.47 -12.58 -10.49
C ARG A 27 -0.08 -13.51 -9.41
N TYR A 28 0.08 -13.14 -8.14
CA TYR A 28 -0.38 -13.98 -7.04
C TYR A 28 -1.89 -13.95 -6.83
N ALA A 29 -2.55 -12.81 -7.07
CA ALA A 29 -4.00 -12.73 -7.06
C ALA A 29 -4.61 -13.71 -8.09
N HIS A 30 -4.10 -13.72 -9.32
CA HIS A 30 -4.52 -14.67 -10.36
C HIS A 30 -4.24 -16.12 -9.99
N PHE A 31 -3.07 -16.42 -9.41
CA PHE A 31 -2.76 -17.77 -8.92
C PHE A 31 -3.78 -18.27 -7.89
N LEU A 32 -4.29 -17.39 -7.03
CA LEU A 32 -5.34 -17.70 -6.04
C LEU A 32 -6.77 -17.65 -6.61
N GLY A 33 -6.95 -17.29 -7.88
CA GLY A 33 -8.27 -17.07 -8.48
C GLY A 33 -9.01 -15.85 -7.92
N LEU A 34 -8.29 -14.84 -7.41
CA LEU A 34 -8.86 -13.62 -6.85
C LEU A 34 -8.93 -12.50 -7.90
N THR A 35 -9.99 -11.71 -7.83
CA THR A 35 -10.10 -10.46 -8.59
C THR A 35 -9.17 -9.41 -8.01
N ILE A 36 -8.40 -8.76 -8.90
CA ILE A 36 -7.60 -7.57 -8.59
C ILE A 36 -8.02 -6.43 -9.52
N VAL A 37 -8.22 -5.26 -8.93
CA VAL A 37 -8.54 -4.01 -9.63
C VAL A 37 -7.41 -3.03 -9.36
N ASP A 38 -6.86 -2.45 -10.41
CA ASP A 38 -5.84 -1.42 -10.32
C ASP A 38 -6.49 -0.06 -10.08
N GLY A 39 -6.06 0.66 -9.05
CA GLY A 39 -6.43 2.05 -8.82
C GLY A 39 -5.35 2.93 -9.43
N ASP A 40 -5.71 3.72 -10.44
CA ASP A 40 -4.81 4.50 -11.29
C ASP A 40 -3.59 5.10 -10.57
N TYR A 41 -2.41 4.93 -11.18
CA TYR A 41 -1.17 5.47 -10.68
C TYR A 41 -1.00 6.95 -11.05
N ASN A 42 -1.29 7.84 -10.11
CA ASN A 42 -1.03 9.28 -10.25
C ASN A 42 -0.10 9.77 -9.13
N HIS A 43 1.20 9.54 -9.32
CA HIS A 43 2.21 10.00 -8.37
C HIS A 43 2.31 11.54 -8.26
N PRO A 44 2.23 12.32 -9.36
CA PRO A 44 2.22 13.79 -9.25
C PRO A 44 1.10 14.33 -8.36
N ALA A 45 -0.12 13.80 -8.47
CA ALA A 45 -1.23 14.19 -7.59
C ALA A 45 -0.98 13.79 -6.13
N TRP A 46 -0.40 12.60 -5.89
CA TRP A 46 0.00 12.21 -4.54
C TRP A 46 1.08 13.14 -3.97
N ALA A 47 2.07 13.53 -4.79
CA ALA A 47 3.13 14.43 -4.35
C ALA A 47 2.59 15.83 -4.01
N ASP A 48 1.61 16.33 -4.78
CA ASP A 48 0.90 17.58 -4.51
C ASP A 48 0.21 17.55 -3.13
N GLU A 49 -0.47 16.44 -2.81
CA GLU A 49 -1.12 16.20 -1.51
C GLU A 49 -0.14 16.08 -0.33
N MET A 50 1.16 15.82 -0.59
CA MET A 50 2.19 15.76 0.44
C MET A 50 3.00 17.06 0.57
N LYS A 51 2.73 18.10 -0.23
CA LYS A 51 3.46 19.36 -0.19
C LYS A 51 3.48 19.97 1.22
N GLY A 52 4.65 20.42 1.66
CA GLY A 52 4.88 20.94 3.00
C GLY A 52 5.08 19.87 4.10
N LEU A 53 5.04 18.58 3.74
CA LEU A 53 5.29 17.45 4.65
C LEU A 53 6.54 16.64 4.25
N GLU A 54 7.38 17.17 3.37
CA GLU A 54 8.57 16.51 2.80
C GLU A 54 9.57 16.14 3.90
N TRP A 55 9.69 17.00 4.92
CA TRP A 55 10.65 16.87 6.02
C TRP A 55 10.11 16.14 7.24
N GLU A 56 8.85 15.71 7.22
CA GLU A 56 8.28 14.92 8.31
C GLU A 56 9.05 13.59 8.47
N PRO A 57 9.28 13.13 9.71
CA PRO A 57 9.90 11.83 9.93
C PRO A 57 9.00 10.69 9.44
N GLU A 58 9.59 9.52 9.21
CA GLU A 58 8.81 8.29 8.97
C GLU A 58 7.90 8.03 10.19
N ARG A 59 6.64 7.62 9.92
CA ARG A 59 5.54 7.57 10.91
C ARG A 59 5.12 8.95 11.48
N GLY A 60 5.59 10.05 10.89
CA GLY A 60 5.11 11.42 11.15
C GLY A 60 3.84 11.76 10.37
N ARG A 61 3.55 13.06 10.24
CA ARG A 61 2.29 13.55 9.65
C ARG A 61 2.12 13.17 8.18
N ARG A 62 3.22 13.12 7.42
CA ARG A 62 3.22 12.65 6.02
C ARG A 62 2.65 11.23 5.88
N CYS A 63 3.05 10.30 6.77
CA CYS A 63 2.57 8.92 6.71
C CYS A 63 1.07 8.83 6.97
N LEU A 64 0.57 9.57 7.98
CA LEU A 64 -0.88 9.66 8.23
C LEU A 64 -1.62 10.22 7.02
N ARG A 65 -1.18 11.36 6.48
CA ARG A 65 -1.79 11.97 5.28
C ARG A 65 -1.82 11.01 4.09
N CYS A 66 -0.72 10.28 3.85
CA CYS A 66 -0.65 9.25 2.81
C CYS A 66 -1.65 8.11 3.04
N PHE A 67 -1.81 7.62 4.28
CA PHE A 67 -2.80 6.58 4.57
C PHE A 67 -4.24 7.10 4.43
N THR A 68 -4.51 8.33 4.85
CA THR A 68 -5.82 8.98 4.71
C THR A 68 -6.23 9.05 3.25
N LEU A 69 -5.37 9.58 2.37
CA LEU A 69 -5.63 9.64 0.93
C LEU A 69 -5.96 8.26 0.35
N ARG A 70 -5.13 7.26 0.69
CA ARG A 70 -5.27 5.92 0.14
C ARG A 70 -6.52 5.19 0.64
N LEU A 71 -6.88 5.35 1.91
CA LEU A 71 -8.03 4.67 2.49
C LEU A 71 -9.35 5.39 2.17
N ALA A 72 -9.34 6.72 1.98
CA ALA A 72 -10.49 7.45 1.43
C ALA A 72 -10.87 6.93 0.04
N GLU A 73 -9.88 6.76 -0.85
CA GLU A 73 -10.11 6.20 -2.18
C GLU A 73 -10.60 4.75 -2.12
N THR A 74 -10.04 3.91 -1.24
CA THR A 74 -10.55 2.56 -1.02
C THR A 74 -12.00 2.55 -0.53
N ALA A 75 -12.38 3.46 0.37
CA ALA A 75 -13.76 3.57 0.85
C ALA A 75 -14.71 3.99 -0.28
N ARG A 76 -14.30 4.96 -1.12
CA ARG A 76 -15.03 5.36 -2.34
C ARG A 76 -15.23 4.17 -3.28
N PHE A 77 -14.16 3.46 -3.63
CA PHE A 77 -14.20 2.25 -4.45
C PHE A 77 -15.13 1.19 -3.87
N THR A 78 -15.06 0.96 -2.56
CA THR A 78 -15.90 -0.02 -1.85
C THR A 78 -17.37 0.31 -2.03
N ARG A 79 -17.74 1.59 -1.86
CA ARG A 79 -19.12 2.05 -2.02
C ARG A 79 -19.62 1.94 -3.45
N GLU A 80 -18.85 2.43 -4.42
CA GLU A 80 -19.23 2.48 -5.84
C GLU A 80 -19.41 1.08 -6.44
N ASN A 81 -18.69 0.09 -5.93
CA ASN A 81 -18.76 -1.29 -6.41
C ASN A 81 -19.69 -2.20 -5.57
N GLY A 82 -20.51 -1.60 -4.69
CA GLY A 82 -21.54 -2.33 -3.95
C GLY A 82 -21.03 -3.18 -2.77
N TYR A 83 -19.77 -3.03 -2.37
CA TYR A 83 -19.22 -3.67 -1.17
C TYR A 83 -19.62 -2.89 0.10
N LYS A 84 -19.44 -3.54 1.26
CA LYS A 84 -19.84 -2.98 2.58
C LYS A 84 -18.70 -2.88 3.59
N VAL A 85 -17.61 -3.61 3.34
CA VAL A 85 -16.49 -3.73 4.26
C VAL A 85 -15.21 -3.63 3.46
N PHE A 86 -14.28 -2.80 3.93
CA PHE A 86 -12.91 -2.80 3.43
C PHE A 86 -11.91 -3.02 4.56
N ALA A 87 -10.75 -3.54 4.18
CA ALA A 87 -9.60 -3.75 5.05
C ALA A 87 -8.34 -3.35 4.29
N THR A 88 -7.20 -3.31 4.97
CA THR A 88 -5.95 -2.91 4.33
C THR A 88 -4.77 -3.78 4.73
N THR A 89 -3.93 -4.12 3.76
CA THR A 89 -2.66 -4.82 3.97
C THR A 89 -1.59 -3.89 4.58
N LEU A 90 -1.82 -2.57 4.64
CA LEU A 90 -0.92 -1.61 5.29
C LEU A 90 -0.57 -2.03 6.73
N ALA A 91 -1.53 -2.64 7.44
CA ALA A 91 -1.38 -3.09 8.81
C ALA A 91 -0.41 -4.28 8.98
N SER A 92 0.02 -4.94 7.90
CA SER A 92 1.05 -5.99 7.93
C SER A 92 2.48 -5.46 8.02
N SER A 93 2.71 -4.22 7.58
CA SER A 93 4.07 -3.69 7.39
C SER A 93 4.68 -3.17 8.69
N ARG A 94 5.81 -3.74 9.15
CA ARG A 94 6.56 -3.25 10.33
C ARG A 94 6.96 -1.77 10.25
N TRP A 95 7.09 -1.22 9.04
CA TRP A 95 7.45 0.18 8.80
C TRP A 95 6.35 1.17 9.21
N LYS A 96 5.08 0.73 9.20
CA LYS A 96 3.92 1.63 9.32
C LYS A 96 3.35 1.63 10.73
N SER A 97 2.82 2.78 11.15
CA SER A 97 2.11 2.92 12.43
C SER A 97 0.70 2.33 12.33
N LEU A 98 0.38 1.33 13.16
CA LEU A 98 -0.98 0.75 13.23
C LEU A 98 -2.02 1.78 13.69
N PRO A 99 -1.76 2.61 14.72
CA PRO A 99 -2.69 3.69 15.08
C PRO A 99 -3.04 4.60 13.91
N GLN A 100 -2.07 5.09 13.15
CA GLN A 100 -2.32 5.99 12.01
C GLN A 100 -3.12 5.31 10.89
N ILE A 101 -2.88 4.02 10.65
CA ILE A 101 -3.66 3.24 9.66
C ILE A 101 -5.11 3.10 10.13
N ASN A 102 -5.31 2.80 11.42
CA ASN A 102 -6.65 2.64 11.97
C ASN A 102 -7.43 3.96 11.98
N GLU A 103 -6.78 5.05 12.36
CA GLU A 103 -7.32 6.40 12.30
C GLU A 103 -7.77 6.76 10.88
N ALA A 104 -6.89 6.61 9.89
CA ALA A 104 -7.20 6.88 8.49
C ALA A 104 -8.33 5.99 7.95
N GLY A 105 -8.36 4.70 8.31
CA GLY A 105 -9.40 3.76 7.89
C GLY A 105 -10.76 4.08 8.50
N GLN A 106 -10.81 4.43 9.78
CA GLN A 106 -12.04 4.87 10.45
C GLN A 106 -12.56 6.18 9.84
N ALA A 107 -11.68 7.17 9.65
CA ALA A 107 -12.04 8.43 9.01
C ALA A 107 -12.59 8.25 7.59
N ALA A 108 -12.02 7.31 6.81
CA ALA A 108 -12.51 6.98 5.49
C ALA A 108 -13.90 6.31 5.51
N ALA A 109 -14.13 5.38 6.45
CA ALA A 109 -15.44 4.75 6.60
C ALA A 109 -16.54 5.74 7.01
N LEU A 110 -16.22 6.72 7.86
CA LEU A 110 -17.17 7.75 8.31
C LEU A 110 -17.73 8.62 7.16
N GLN A 111 -17.08 8.65 6.00
CA GLN A 111 -17.59 9.36 4.83
C GLN A 111 -18.82 8.68 4.21
N TYR A 112 -19.05 7.39 4.52
CA TYR A 112 -20.12 6.59 3.93
C TYR A 112 -20.86 5.78 5.00
N PRO A 113 -22.12 6.11 5.34
CA PRO A 113 -22.86 5.45 6.42
C PRO A 113 -23.02 3.93 6.29
N ASP A 114 -22.95 3.39 5.07
CA ASP A 114 -23.13 1.96 4.78
C ASP A 114 -21.82 1.19 4.60
N ILE A 115 -20.67 1.82 4.84
CA ILE A 115 -19.33 1.23 4.72
C ILE A 115 -18.68 1.11 6.09
N SER A 116 -18.00 -0.02 6.32
CA SER A 116 -17.22 -0.24 7.54
C SER A 116 -15.77 -0.56 7.23
N PHE A 117 -14.87 -0.04 8.08
CA PHE A 117 -13.46 -0.39 8.05
C PHE A 117 -13.16 -1.52 9.04
N ARG A 118 -12.68 -2.66 8.54
CA ARG A 118 -12.20 -3.75 9.37
C ARG A 118 -10.74 -3.52 9.75
N ALA A 119 -10.55 -2.90 10.91
CA ALA A 119 -9.23 -2.80 11.53
C ALA A 119 -8.73 -4.19 11.94
N GLN A 120 -7.62 -4.63 11.35
CA GLN A 120 -7.02 -5.93 11.66
C GLN A 120 -5.51 -5.80 11.78
N ASN A 121 -4.98 -6.30 12.89
CA ASN A 121 -3.53 -6.38 13.09
C ASN A 121 -3.00 -7.68 12.46
N TRP A 122 -2.50 -7.58 11.23
CA TRP A 122 -1.94 -8.72 10.47
C TRP A 122 -0.55 -9.17 10.96
N ARG A 123 -0.03 -8.59 12.05
CA ARG A 123 1.29 -8.94 12.62
C ARG A 123 1.19 -9.98 13.74
N LYS A 124 -0.03 -10.28 14.21
CA LYS A 124 -0.32 -11.20 15.31
C LYS A 124 -0.98 -12.49 14.79
N GLY A 125 -1.07 -13.50 15.65
CA GLY A 125 -1.81 -14.74 15.36
C GLY A 125 -1.16 -15.64 14.31
N GLY A 126 0.17 -15.72 14.27
CA GLY A 126 0.91 -16.59 13.34
C GLY A 126 1.02 -16.05 11.90
N LEU A 127 0.43 -14.89 11.60
CA LEU A 127 0.41 -14.33 10.26
C LEU A 127 1.80 -13.81 9.80
N SER A 128 2.66 -13.45 10.74
CA SER A 128 4.05 -13.07 10.44
C SER A 128 4.88 -14.27 9.99
N GLU A 129 4.68 -15.44 10.62
CA GLU A 129 5.26 -16.73 10.25
C GLU A 129 4.74 -17.15 8.88
N ARG A 130 3.41 -17.14 8.71
CA ARG A 130 2.77 -17.50 7.45
C ARG A 130 3.25 -16.63 6.29
N ARG A 131 3.45 -15.33 6.53
CA ARG A 131 4.04 -14.43 5.53
C ARG A 131 5.43 -14.89 5.10
N ARG A 132 6.30 -15.30 6.03
CA ARG A 132 7.66 -15.77 5.71
C ARG A 132 7.63 -17.05 4.86
N GLU A 133 6.75 -17.99 5.22
CA GLU A 133 6.55 -19.23 4.44
C GLU A 133 6.12 -18.93 3.01
N LEU A 134 5.14 -18.04 2.83
CA LEU A 134 4.64 -17.68 1.50
C LEU A 134 5.71 -16.95 0.66
N ILE A 135 6.55 -16.11 1.30
CA ILE A 135 7.69 -15.47 0.64
C ILE A 135 8.67 -16.51 0.10
N ALA A 136 9.03 -17.50 0.91
CA ALA A 136 9.94 -18.57 0.48
C ALA A 136 9.31 -19.45 -0.61
N LEU A 137 8.04 -19.84 -0.44
CA LEU A 137 7.34 -20.75 -1.35
C LEU A 137 7.12 -20.15 -2.74
N HIS A 138 6.80 -18.86 -2.81
CA HIS A 138 6.43 -18.19 -4.06
C HIS A 138 7.51 -17.26 -4.62
N ASN A 139 8.70 -17.27 -3.99
CA ASN A 139 9.84 -16.41 -4.31
C ASN A 139 9.44 -14.94 -4.45
N PHE A 140 8.70 -14.42 -3.45
CA PHE A 140 8.12 -13.08 -3.54
C PHE A 140 9.20 -12.00 -3.62
N TYR A 141 8.96 -11.00 -4.48
CA TYR A 141 9.71 -9.74 -4.43
C TYR A 141 9.70 -9.15 -3.01
N ASN A 142 10.90 -8.91 -2.47
CA ASN A 142 11.06 -8.39 -1.12
C ASN A 142 11.30 -6.88 -1.14
N GLN A 143 10.27 -6.12 -0.76
CA GLN A 143 10.38 -4.67 -0.60
C GLN A 143 11.32 -4.27 0.55
N THR A 144 12.19 -3.29 0.30
CA THR A 144 13.22 -2.80 1.23
C THR A 144 12.87 -1.46 1.89
N TYR A 145 11.81 -0.80 1.43
CA TYR A 145 11.34 0.50 1.93
C TYR A 145 9.81 0.61 1.81
N CYS A 146 9.23 1.66 2.41
CA CYS A 146 7.77 1.84 2.45
C CYS A 146 7.16 1.95 1.05
N GLY A 147 7.88 2.59 0.13
CA GLY A 147 7.52 2.78 -1.27
C GLY A 147 7.63 4.24 -1.71
N CYS A 148 7.43 5.21 -0.82
CA CYS A 148 7.60 6.63 -1.16
C CYS A 148 9.06 7.06 -1.17
N GLU A 149 9.35 8.10 -1.93
CA GLU A 149 10.68 8.67 -2.12
C GLU A 149 11.32 9.12 -0.79
N TYR A 150 10.50 9.61 0.14
CA TYR A 150 10.95 10.03 1.48
C TYR A 150 11.34 8.87 2.40
N SER A 151 10.99 7.63 2.05
CA SER A 151 11.36 6.43 2.81
C SER A 151 12.56 5.69 2.22
N GLN A 152 13.13 6.19 1.12
CA GLN A 152 14.28 5.56 0.46
C GLN A 152 15.56 5.73 1.27
N THR A 153 16.22 4.61 1.55
CA THR A 153 17.61 4.59 2.03
C THR A 153 18.59 4.93 0.91
N THR A 154 19.85 5.24 1.25
CA THR A 154 20.93 5.47 0.28
C THR A 154 21.06 4.31 -0.72
N GLN A 155 20.99 3.07 -0.25
CA GLN A 155 21.05 1.86 -1.08
C GLN A 155 19.94 1.83 -2.14
N ASN A 156 18.70 2.16 -1.76
CA ASN A 156 17.56 2.15 -2.69
C ASN A 156 17.75 3.17 -3.82
N ARG A 157 18.37 4.32 -3.52
CA ARG A 157 18.65 5.37 -4.52
C ARG A 157 19.72 4.91 -5.52
N LEU A 158 20.80 4.30 -5.02
CA LEU A 158 21.89 3.78 -5.86
C LEU A 158 21.41 2.67 -6.82
N GLU A 159 20.54 1.77 -6.36
CA GLU A 159 19.98 0.70 -7.20
C GLU A 159 19.11 1.26 -8.35
N GLN A 160 18.39 2.36 -8.10
CA GLN A 160 17.61 3.04 -9.13
C GLN A 160 18.50 3.74 -10.16
N GLU A 161 19.57 4.40 -9.71
CA GLU A 161 20.53 5.06 -10.59
C GLU A 161 21.28 4.03 -11.47
N CYS A 162 21.75 2.93 -10.88
CA CYS A 162 22.42 1.86 -11.62
C CYS A 162 21.48 1.14 -12.60
N GLY A 163 20.21 0.94 -12.21
CA GLY A 163 19.19 0.35 -13.08
C GLY A 163 18.85 1.22 -14.30
N ARG A 164 18.93 2.55 -14.18
CA ARG A 164 18.79 3.48 -15.31
C ARG A 164 19.95 3.37 -16.30
N ILE A 165 21.19 3.28 -15.80
CA ILE A 165 22.40 3.16 -16.65
C ILE A 165 22.39 1.87 -17.48
N LYS A 166 21.84 0.77 -16.97
CA LYS A 166 21.79 -0.51 -17.70
C LYS A 166 20.72 -0.58 -18.80
N ASN A 167 19.75 0.35 -18.78
CA ASN A 167 18.62 0.40 -19.72
C ASN A 167 18.69 1.61 -20.67
N THR A 168 19.84 2.29 -20.73
CA THR A 168 20.15 3.37 -21.69
C THR A 168 21.26 2.88 -22.62
#